data_AF-A0AAD5PMY8-F1
#
_entry.id   AF-A0AAD5PMY8-F1
#
_cell.length_a   1.000
_cell.length_b   1.000
_cell.length_c   1.000
_cell.angle_alpha   90.00
_cell.angle_beta   90.00
_cell.angle_gamma   90.00
#
_symmetry.space_group_name_H-M   'P 1'
#
loop_
_entity.id
_entity.type
_entity.pdbx_description
1 polymer ?
#
loop_
_entity_poly.entity_id
_entity_poly.type
_entity_poly.pdbx_seq_one_letter_code
_entity_poly.pdbx_strand_id
1 'polypeptide(L)'
;MLDSNKLNDKLVSELREIAQALGVADTDTLRKQDLISKILEQADMPPMEGTAEVESPSAETNDLASKPRKRLRSTKPLGDNKPHKEVHLDNTRTFDFPEVDDEPVLTEAIEPNVEIFASETPIVESSTLINETRASVDPNDDNGNHSTRIIDLFTPIGKGQRGLIVAQPKTGKTMLLKDVANAIAKNHPEVYLIILLIDERPEEVTDMARSVRAEVVSSTFDEPAERHVKIANIVLEKAKRMVECGHDVVILLDSITRLARAYNTVAPASGKILSGGVDAMLT
;
A
#
# COMPACT_ATOMS: atom_id res chain seq x y z
N MET A 1 13.32 8.10 26.11
CA MET A 1 13.74 8.30 24.70
C MET A 1 12.50 8.26 23.82
N LEU A 2 12.25 9.33 23.06
CA LEU A 2 11.22 9.29 22.02
C LEU A 2 11.73 8.38 20.89
N ASP A 3 10.87 7.50 20.40
CA ASP A 3 11.23 6.44 19.45
C ASP A 3 10.67 6.78 18.06
N SER A 4 11.46 6.61 16.99
CA SER A 4 11.13 7.07 15.62
C SER A 4 9.81 6.47 15.11
N ASN A 5 9.55 5.21 15.44
CA ASN A 5 8.32 4.52 15.05
C ASN A 5 7.07 5.13 15.70
N LYS A 6 7.17 5.60 16.96
CA LYS A 6 6.04 6.23 17.67
C LYS A 6 5.70 7.62 17.13
N LEU A 7 6.66 8.32 16.53
CA LEU A 7 6.45 9.65 15.93
C LEU A 7 5.80 9.55 14.54
N ASN A 8 6.05 8.48 13.79
CA ASN A 8 5.43 8.25 12.49
C ASN A 8 3.92 8.04 12.57
N ASP A 9 3.41 7.48 13.67
CA ASP A 9 1.98 7.23 13.86
C ASP A 9 1.18 8.47 14.33
N LYS A 10 1.88 9.54 14.76
CA LYS A 10 1.25 10.77 15.25
C LYS A 10 0.75 11.67 14.11
N LEU A 11 -0.27 12.46 14.44
CA LEU A 11 -0.81 13.50 13.56
C LEU A 11 0.18 14.67 13.43
N VAL A 12 0.12 15.38 12.29
CA VAL A 12 0.99 16.55 12.06
C VAL A 12 0.73 17.66 13.09
N SER A 13 -0.51 17.82 13.56
CA SER A 13 -0.85 18.74 14.65
C SER A 13 -0.12 18.38 15.95
N GLU A 14 -0.15 17.10 16.36
CA GLU A 14 0.56 16.63 17.54
C GLU A 14 2.08 16.78 17.42
N LEU A 15 2.64 16.50 16.23
CA LEU A 15 4.07 16.70 15.96
C LEU A 15 4.45 18.18 16.05
N ARG A 16 3.59 19.10 15.61
CA ARG A 16 3.81 20.55 15.77
C ARG A 16 3.77 20.97 17.23
N GLU A 17 2.82 20.46 18.02
CA GLU A 17 2.75 20.72 19.46
C GLU A 17 4.00 20.23 20.18
N ILE A 18 4.48 19.02 19.88
CA ILE A 18 5.72 18.46 20.45
C ILE A 18 6.93 19.30 20.02
N ALA A 19 7.02 19.68 18.74
CA ALA A 19 8.10 20.52 18.23
C ALA A 19 8.13 21.90 18.89
N GLN A 20 6.97 22.53 19.11
CA GLN A 20 6.87 23.80 19.83
C GLN A 20 7.27 23.67 21.30
N ALA A 21 6.86 22.59 21.97
CA ALA A 21 7.25 22.31 23.36
C ALA A 21 8.76 22.10 23.53
N LEU A 22 9.44 21.58 22.48
CA LEU A 22 10.89 21.40 22.44
C LEU A 22 11.66 22.64 21.96
N GLY A 23 10.97 23.72 21.59
CA GLY A 23 11.58 24.99 21.16
C GLY A 23 12.04 25.01 19.69
N VAL A 24 11.49 24.16 18.82
CA VAL A 24 11.82 24.15 17.40
C VAL A 24 11.13 25.34 16.69
N ALA A 25 11.91 26.17 16.00
CA ALA A 25 11.39 27.28 15.20
C ALA A 25 10.76 26.80 13.87
N ASP A 26 9.79 27.57 13.36
CA ASP A 26 9.11 27.40 12.07
C ASP A 26 8.34 26.07 11.88
N THR A 27 7.62 25.60 12.91
CA THR A 27 6.87 24.33 12.87
C THR A 27 5.77 24.25 11.81
N ASP A 28 5.26 25.39 11.36
CA ASP A 28 4.12 25.43 10.43
C ASP A 28 4.48 25.21 8.96
N THR A 29 5.74 25.46 8.59
CA THR A 29 6.23 25.33 7.22
C THR A 29 6.86 23.97 6.94
N LEU A 30 7.23 23.24 7.99
CA LEU A 30 7.96 21.98 7.90
C LEU A 30 7.03 20.81 7.52
N ARG A 31 7.56 19.89 6.71
CA ARG A 31 6.88 18.64 6.35
C ARG A 31 6.96 17.64 7.51
N LYS A 32 6.10 16.62 7.49
CA LYS A 32 6.02 15.61 8.57
C LYS A 32 7.38 14.94 8.87
N GLN A 33 8.14 14.56 7.83
CA GLN A 33 9.46 13.94 8.00
C GLN A 33 10.47 14.91 8.64
N ASP A 34 10.51 16.17 8.19
CA ASP A 34 11.42 17.19 8.73
C ASP A 34 11.10 17.53 10.20
N LEU A 35 9.81 17.53 10.58
CA LEU A 35 9.38 17.69 11.97
C LEU A 35 9.87 16.54 12.85
N ILE A 36 9.75 15.29 12.38
CA ILE A 36 10.20 14.11 13.12
C ILE A 36 11.73 14.15 13.34
N SER A 37 12.50 14.49 12.29
CA SER A 37 13.96 14.62 12.40
C SER A 37 14.37 15.69 13.41
N LYS A 38 13.77 16.89 13.36
CA LYS A 38 14.09 17.98 14.30
C LYS A 38 13.69 17.66 15.75
N ILE A 39 12.58 16.94 15.95
CA ILE A 39 12.15 16.51 17.28
C ILE A 39 13.16 15.54 17.88
N LEU A 40 13.69 14.61 17.08
CA LEU A 40 14.69 13.65 17.53
C LEU A 40 16.04 14.34 17.84
N GLU A 41 16.50 15.25 16.97
CA GLU A 41 17.73 16.03 17.19
C GLU A 41 17.67 16.86 18.47
N GLN A 42 16.53 17.51 18.74
CA GLN A 42 16.35 18.36 19.92
C GLN A 42 16.17 17.54 21.21
N ALA A 43 15.65 16.32 21.12
CA ALA A 43 15.49 15.41 22.27
C ALA A 43 16.80 14.77 22.73
N ASP A 44 17.84 14.76 21.88
CA ASP A 44 19.16 14.20 22.18
C ASP A 44 20.18 15.24 22.71
N MET A 45 19.80 16.51 22.87
CA MET A 45 20.66 17.52 23.51
C MET A 45 20.49 17.58 25.04
N PRO A 46 21.58 17.64 25.83
CA PRO A 46 21.51 17.82 27.28
C PRO A 46 21.09 19.27 27.64
N PRO A 47 20.38 19.49 28.76
CA PRO A 47 19.94 20.82 29.14
C PRO A 47 21.13 21.66 29.63
N MET A 48 21.38 22.81 29.01
CA MET A 48 22.22 23.87 29.58
C MET A 48 21.33 24.87 30.34
N GLU A 49 21.58 25.00 31.65
CA GLU A 49 21.06 26.09 32.48
C GLU A 49 21.81 27.40 32.19
N GLY A 50 21.04 28.46 31.89
CA GLY A 50 21.16 29.81 32.46
C GLY A 50 22.39 30.68 32.11
N THR A 51 22.14 31.83 31.47
CA THR A 51 22.25 33.14 32.14
C THR A 51 21.65 34.24 31.27
N ALA A 52 21.00 35.18 31.95
CA ALA A 52 20.40 36.39 31.40
C ALA A 52 21.47 37.44 31.11
N GLU A 53 21.34 38.15 29.99
CA GLU A 53 21.77 39.55 29.90
C GLU A 53 20.67 40.39 29.26
N VAL A 54 20.35 41.46 29.98
CA VAL A 54 19.40 42.52 29.65
C VAL A 54 20.17 43.56 28.86
N GLU A 55 19.69 43.95 27.68
CA GLU A 55 19.93 45.31 27.17
C GLU A 55 18.84 45.74 26.18
N SER A 56 18.20 46.85 26.50
CA SER A 56 17.51 47.79 25.61
C SER A 56 17.67 49.18 26.27
N PRO A 57 17.52 50.35 25.60
CA PRO A 57 16.78 50.56 24.35
C PRO A 57 17.37 51.62 23.37
N SER A 58 16.82 51.72 22.17
CA SER A 58 16.44 53.02 21.59
C SER A 58 15.38 52.87 20.51
N ALA A 59 14.27 53.57 20.70
CA ALA A 59 13.18 53.72 19.77
C ALA A 59 13.48 54.80 18.73
N GLU A 60 13.07 54.59 17.48
CA GLU A 60 12.65 55.67 16.57
C GLU A 60 11.49 55.18 15.68
N THR A 61 10.54 56.09 15.49
CA THR A 61 9.18 55.89 14.97
C THR A 61 9.08 56.16 13.46
N ASN A 62 8.14 55.42 12.82
CA ASN A 62 7.33 55.75 11.63
C ASN A 62 8.01 56.29 10.37
N ASP A 63 7.80 55.61 9.23
CA ASP A 63 6.98 56.19 8.16
C ASP A 63 6.50 55.20 7.09
N LEU A 64 5.27 55.45 6.62
CA LEU A 64 4.59 54.75 5.54
C LEU A 64 5.18 55.11 4.17
N ALA A 65 5.41 54.13 3.29
CA ALA A 65 5.28 54.36 1.84
C ALA A 65 5.10 53.06 1.03
N SER A 66 4.12 53.12 0.13
CA SER A 66 3.74 52.12 -0.86
C SER A 66 4.57 52.24 -2.15
N LYS A 67 4.95 51.11 -2.77
CA LYS A 67 4.72 50.75 -4.20
C LYS A 67 5.64 49.61 -4.71
N PRO A 68 5.21 48.87 -5.76
CA PRO A 68 5.77 47.57 -6.15
C PRO A 68 6.81 47.68 -7.27
N ARG A 69 7.75 46.72 -7.39
CA ARG A 69 8.59 46.48 -8.59
C ARG A 69 9.16 45.05 -8.53
N LYS A 70 8.70 44.15 -9.39
CA LYS A 70 9.17 43.80 -10.76
C LYS A 70 10.25 42.70 -10.76
N ARG A 71 9.85 41.53 -11.26
CA ARG A 71 10.71 40.40 -11.65
C ARG A 71 11.88 40.90 -12.50
N LEU A 72 13.10 40.52 -12.11
CA LEU A 72 14.27 40.58 -12.97
C LEU A 72 14.88 39.18 -13.06
N ARG A 73 14.74 38.55 -14.24
CA ARG A 73 15.56 37.42 -14.64
C ARG A 73 17.00 37.91 -14.72
N SER A 74 17.92 37.26 -14.02
CA SER A 74 19.35 37.39 -14.30
C SER A 74 19.86 36.05 -14.83
N THR A 75 20.25 36.06 -16.09
CA THR A 75 21.08 35.05 -16.75
C THR A 75 22.53 35.50 -16.58
N LYS A 76 23.42 34.62 -16.11
CA LYS A 76 24.88 34.79 -16.17
C LYS A 76 25.57 33.42 -16.27
N PRO A 77 26.81 33.36 -16.77
CA PRO A 77 27.14 32.63 -18.00
C PRO A 77 27.96 31.36 -17.73
N LEU A 78 28.11 30.59 -18.81
CA LEU A 78 28.92 29.39 -18.94
C LEU A 78 30.43 29.72 -18.89
N GLY A 79 31.21 28.90 -18.18
CA GLY A 79 32.66 28.75 -18.37
C GLY A 79 33.53 29.06 -17.15
N ASP A 80 33.96 28.03 -16.42
CA ASP A 80 35.38 27.65 -16.38
C ASP A 80 35.58 26.34 -15.60
N ASN A 81 36.08 25.33 -16.32
CA ASN A 81 36.43 24.01 -15.82
C ASN A 81 37.59 24.10 -14.82
N LYS A 82 37.38 23.64 -13.59
CA LYS A 82 38.45 23.23 -12.67
C LYS A 82 38.43 21.71 -12.50
N PRO A 83 39.59 21.03 -12.54
CA PRO A 83 39.66 19.57 -12.54
C PRO A 83 39.14 19.01 -11.21
N HIS A 84 38.24 18.03 -11.30
CA HIS A 84 37.73 17.30 -10.16
C HIS A 84 38.89 16.51 -9.55
N LYS A 85 39.15 16.73 -8.26
CA LYS A 85 40.10 15.92 -7.48
C LYS A 85 39.39 14.59 -7.21
N GLU A 86 39.93 13.50 -7.73
CA GLU A 86 39.46 12.14 -7.41
C GLU A 86 39.60 11.90 -5.91
N VAL A 87 38.48 11.59 -5.27
CA VAL A 87 38.44 11.16 -3.87
C VAL A 87 38.31 9.65 -3.89
N HIS A 88 39.38 8.95 -3.52
CA HIS A 88 39.38 7.50 -3.28
C HIS A 88 38.39 7.19 -2.15
N LEU A 89 37.28 6.54 -2.48
CA LEU A 89 36.34 5.99 -1.50
C LEU A 89 36.70 4.51 -1.29
N ASP A 90 37.65 4.27 -0.40
CA ASP A 90 37.87 2.92 0.11
C ASP A 90 36.87 2.66 1.26
N ASN A 91 36.10 1.59 1.11
CA ASN A 91 35.34 0.86 2.14
C ASN A 91 33.97 1.41 2.57
N THR A 92 32.96 1.20 1.71
CA THR A 92 31.65 0.71 2.17
C THR A 92 31.39 -0.66 1.54
N ARG A 93 31.52 -1.71 2.37
CA ARG A 93 31.15 -3.09 2.05
C ARG A 93 29.70 -3.14 1.58
N THR A 94 29.55 -3.16 0.27
CA THR A 94 28.35 -3.60 -0.44
C THR A 94 28.52 -5.11 -0.62
N PHE A 95 27.48 -5.89 -0.35
CA PHE A 95 27.52 -7.35 -0.35
C PHE A 95 28.15 -7.90 -1.64
N ASP A 96 29.35 -8.46 -1.52
CA ASP A 96 30.07 -9.18 -2.58
C ASP A 96 29.42 -10.57 -2.73
N PHE A 97 28.70 -10.79 -3.83
CA PHE A 97 28.38 -12.13 -4.30
C PHE A 97 29.47 -12.52 -5.29
N PRO A 98 30.12 -13.69 -5.16
CA PRO A 98 31.13 -14.10 -6.12
C PRO A 98 30.50 -14.25 -7.51
N GLU A 99 31.09 -13.59 -8.51
CA GLU A 99 30.78 -13.83 -9.92
C GLU A 99 31.21 -15.26 -10.26
N VAL A 100 30.23 -16.12 -10.56
CA VAL A 100 30.47 -17.45 -11.12
C VAL A 100 30.17 -17.36 -12.61
N ASP A 101 31.22 -17.42 -13.42
CA ASP A 101 31.15 -17.69 -14.85
C ASP A 101 30.66 -19.14 -15.04
N ASP A 102 29.35 -19.33 -15.21
CA ASP A 102 28.79 -20.59 -15.69
C ASP A 102 28.07 -20.36 -17.03
N GLU A 103 28.64 -20.93 -18.09
CA GLU A 103 27.96 -21.09 -19.38
C GLU A 103 26.64 -21.85 -19.20
N PRO A 104 25.61 -21.58 -20.04
CA PRO A 104 24.32 -22.22 -19.90
C PRO A 104 24.41 -23.69 -20.30
N VAL A 105 24.47 -24.59 -19.32
CA VAL A 105 24.19 -26.01 -19.54
C VAL A 105 22.70 -26.15 -19.81
N LEU A 106 22.36 -26.51 -21.05
CA LEU A 106 21.02 -26.98 -21.44
C LEU A 106 20.69 -28.26 -20.65
N THR A 107 19.96 -28.12 -19.55
CA THR A 107 19.30 -29.25 -18.90
C THR A 107 17.85 -29.34 -19.36
N GLU A 108 17.48 -30.55 -19.76
CA GLU A 108 16.22 -30.96 -20.36
C GLU A 108 14.98 -30.51 -19.58
N ALA A 109 13.89 -30.33 -20.32
CA ALA A 109 12.59 -29.89 -19.83
C ALA A 109 12.11 -30.71 -18.63
N ILE A 110 12.12 -30.09 -17.45
CA ILE A 110 11.39 -30.61 -16.30
C ILE A 110 9.92 -30.27 -16.53
N GLU A 111 9.13 -31.27 -16.91
CA GLU A 111 7.67 -31.16 -16.93
C GLU A 111 7.19 -30.68 -15.55
N PRO A 112 6.26 -29.71 -15.46
CA PRO A 112 5.72 -29.29 -14.19
C PRO A 112 4.75 -30.36 -13.70
N ASN A 113 5.27 -31.41 -13.06
CA ASN A 113 4.49 -32.19 -12.11
C ASN A 113 4.25 -31.31 -10.88
N VAL A 114 3.30 -30.40 -11.01
CA VAL A 114 2.58 -29.85 -9.85
C VAL A 114 1.70 -30.99 -9.37
N GLU A 115 2.25 -31.86 -8.54
CA GLU A 115 1.42 -32.62 -7.61
C GLU A 115 0.75 -31.59 -6.71
N ILE A 116 -0.46 -31.21 -7.13
CA ILE A 116 -1.44 -30.60 -6.25
C ILE A 116 -1.62 -31.63 -5.14
N PHE A 117 -1.02 -31.39 -3.98
CA PHE A 117 -1.46 -32.02 -2.75
C PHE A 117 -2.90 -31.54 -2.51
N ALA A 118 -3.84 -32.18 -3.20
CA ALA A 118 -5.18 -32.34 -2.72
C ALA A 118 -5.06 -33.26 -1.51
N SER A 119 -4.56 -32.72 -0.38
CA SER A 119 -5.00 -33.26 0.89
C SER A 119 -6.51 -33.09 0.83
N GLU A 120 -7.22 -34.20 0.67
CA GLU A 120 -8.66 -34.29 0.88
C GLU A 120 -8.93 -33.84 2.31
N THR A 121 -8.97 -32.52 2.50
CA THR A 121 -9.52 -31.93 3.70
C THR A 121 -11.00 -32.29 3.63
N PRO A 122 -11.54 -32.94 4.68
CA PRO A 122 -12.93 -33.33 4.66
C PRO A 122 -13.74 -32.07 4.39
N ILE A 123 -14.77 -32.19 3.53
CA ILE A 123 -15.77 -31.16 3.37
C ILE A 123 -16.46 -31.05 4.73
N VAL A 124 -15.89 -30.23 5.61
CA VAL A 124 -16.49 -29.86 6.88
C VAL A 124 -17.81 -29.20 6.52
N GLU A 125 -18.88 -29.60 7.22
CA GLU A 125 -20.24 -29.14 7.01
C GLU A 125 -20.29 -27.67 6.59
N SER A 126 -20.90 -27.42 5.43
CA SER A 126 -20.88 -26.14 4.72
C SER A 126 -21.50 -25.00 5.54
N SER A 127 -20.72 -24.40 6.44
CA SER A 127 -21.00 -23.05 6.94
C SER A 127 -20.59 -22.06 5.85
N THR A 128 -21.53 -21.21 5.42
CA THR A 128 -21.21 -20.17 4.43
C THR A 128 -20.46 -19.05 5.13
N LEU A 129 -19.41 -18.54 4.49
CA LEU A 129 -18.60 -17.43 4.98
C LEU A 129 -19.37 -16.12 5.13
N ILE A 130 -20.58 -16.05 4.57
CA ILE A 130 -21.39 -14.83 4.57
C ILE A 130 -22.45 -14.89 5.67
N ASN A 131 -23.01 -16.05 6.02
CA ASN A 131 -23.99 -16.18 7.11
C ASN A 131 -23.88 -17.55 7.81
N GLU A 132 -23.35 -17.58 9.04
CA GLU A 132 -23.25 -18.82 9.84
C GLU A 132 -24.61 -19.38 10.27
N THR A 133 -25.64 -18.53 10.38
CA THR A 133 -26.98 -18.96 10.79
C THR A 133 -27.95 -18.83 9.62
N ARG A 134 -28.43 -19.96 9.10
CA ARG A 134 -29.69 -20.02 8.33
C ARG A 134 -30.93 -19.58 9.15
N ALA A 135 -30.74 -19.13 10.39
CA ALA A 135 -31.81 -18.84 11.35
C ALA A 135 -31.46 -17.65 12.27
N SER A 136 -31.77 -16.44 11.84
CA SER A 136 -32.61 -15.54 12.64
C SER A 136 -33.20 -14.51 11.69
N VAL A 137 -34.43 -14.81 11.27
CA VAL A 137 -35.29 -13.86 10.60
C VAL A 137 -35.69 -12.86 11.67
N ASP A 138 -34.95 -11.76 11.82
CA ASP A 138 -35.49 -10.59 12.51
C ASP A 138 -36.13 -9.70 11.43
N PRO A 139 -37.47 -9.69 11.31
CA PRO A 139 -38.17 -8.93 10.28
C PRO A 139 -38.10 -7.41 10.50
N ASN A 140 -37.39 -6.93 11.53
CA ASN A 140 -37.22 -5.52 11.88
C ASN A 140 -35.78 -5.00 11.69
N ASP A 141 -34.85 -5.76 11.08
CA ASP A 141 -33.54 -5.22 10.68
C ASP A 141 -33.69 -4.46 9.35
N ASP A 142 -34.17 -3.21 9.45
CA ASP A 142 -34.53 -2.31 8.33
C ASP A 142 -33.35 -1.90 7.42
N ASN A 143 -32.15 -2.47 7.60
CA ASN A 143 -30.96 -2.21 6.77
C ASN A 143 -30.32 -3.48 6.15
N GLY A 144 -31.04 -4.61 6.14
CA GLY A 144 -30.50 -5.90 5.72
C GLY A 144 -30.06 -5.95 4.25
N ASN A 145 -28.74 -5.92 4.03
CA ASN A 145 -28.07 -6.11 2.73
C ASN A 145 -28.67 -7.28 1.93
N HIS A 146 -29.66 -7.01 1.07
CA HIS A 146 -30.32 -8.03 0.27
C HIS A 146 -29.34 -8.80 -0.62
N SER A 147 -28.26 -8.13 -1.04
CA SER A 147 -27.18 -8.67 -1.85
C SER A 147 -26.53 -9.91 -1.24
N THR A 148 -26.14 -9.87 0.04
CA THR A 148 -25.46 -10.99 0.72
C THR A 148 -26.39 -12.17 0.91
N ARG A 149 -27.67 -11.92 1.22
CA ARG A 149 -28.71 -12.95 1.31
C ARG A 149 -28.94 -13.68 0.00
N ILE A 150 -28.95 -12.96 -1.12
CA ILE A 150 -29.07 -13.56 -2.45
C ILE A 150 -27.84 -14.42 -2.76
N ILE A 151 -26.64 -13.97 -2.42
CA ILE A 151 -25.42 -14.77 -2.59
C ILE A 151 -25.52 -16.08 -1.81
N ASP A 152 -25.91 -16.06 -0.53
CA ASP A 152 -26.04 -17.30 0.26
C ASP A 152 -27.08 -18.28 -0.28
N LEU A 153 -28.16 -17.78 -0.88
CA LEU A 153 -29.23 -18.61 -1.44
C LEU A 153 -28.82 -19.30 -2.74
N PHE A 154 -28.12 -18.58 -3.63
CA PHE A 154 -27.86 -19.06 -5.00
C PHE A 154 -26.41 -19.51 -5.22
N THR A 155 -25.46 -18.88 -4.55
CA THR A 155 -24.02 -19.07 -4.75
C THR A 155 -23.28 -19.03 -3.40
N PRO A 156 -23.53 -20.00 -2.49
CA PRO A 156 -22.91 -20.02 -1.17
C PRO A 156 -21.38 -20.02 -1.29
N ILE A 157 -20.71 -19.21 -0.47
CA ILE A 157 -19.25 -19.08 -0.45
C ILE A 157 -18.72 -19.78 0.79
N GLY A 158 -17.83 -20.77 0.64
CA GLY A 158 -17.15 -21.46 1.74
C GLY A 158 -15.67 -21.11 1.87
N LYS A 159 -15.01 -21.58 2.94
CA LYS A 159 -13.55 -21.47 3.11
C LYS A 159 -12.84 -22.22 1.97
N GLY A 160 -11.83 -21.58 1.36
CA GLY A 160 -11.12 -22.11 0.19
C GLY A 160 -11.88 -21.99 -1.14
N GLN A 161 -13.07 -21.36 -1.15
CA GLN A 161 -13.83 -21.15 -2.39
C GLN A 161 -13.06 -20.24 -3.36
N ARG A 162 -13.02 -20.64 -4.63
CA ARG A 162 -12.62 -19.76 -5.74
C ARG A 162 -13.87 -19.26 -6.42
N GLY A 163 -14.05 -17.94 -6.46
CA GLY A 163 -15.25 -17.29 -7.01
C GLY A 163 -14.88 -16.15 -7.94
N LEU A 164 -15.78 -15.84 -8.88
CA LEU A 164 -15.65 -14.73 -9.81
C LEU A 164 -16.96 -13.95 -9.86
N ILE A 165 -16.91 -12.66 -9.54
CA ILE A 165 -18.05 -11.75 -9.71
C ILE A 165 -17.93 -11.13 -11.11
N VAL A 166 -18.81 -11.54 -12.02
CA VAL A 166 -18.89 -10.95 -13.36
C VAL A 166 -19.86 -9.78 -13.31
N ALA A 167 -19.33 -8.58 -13.54
CA ALA A 167 -20.09 -7.34 -13.48
C ALA A 167 -19.63 -6.39 -14.58
N GLN A 168 -20.57 -5.68 -15.19
CA GLN A 168 -20.26 -4.60 -16.12
C GLN A 168 -19.81 -3.35 -15.34
N PRO A 169 -19.14 -2.38 -15.99
CA PRO A 169 -18.84 -1.11 -15.34
C PRO A 169 -20.12 -0.46 -14.80
N LYS A 170 -20.03 0.14 -13.60
CA LYS A 170 -21.12 0.86 -12.91
C LYS A 170 -22.33 0.02 -12.48
N THR A 171 -22.22 -1.30 -12.38
CA THR A 171 -23.31 -2.18 -11.88
C THR A 171 -23.24 -2.47 -10.38
N GLY A 172 -22.49 -1.69 -9.60
CA GLY A 172 -22.44 -1.85 -8.14
C GLY A 172 -21.51 -2.94 -7.62
N LYS A 173 -20.56 -3.43 -8.44
CA LYS A 173 -19.53 -4.42 -8.04
C LYS A 173 -18.82 -4.04 -6.73
N THR A 174 -18.38 -2.78 -6.60
CA THR A 174 -17.67 -2.28 -5.43
C THR A 174 -18.54 -2.28 -4.17
N MET A 175 -19.83 -1.96 -4.30
CA MET A 175 -20.79 -2.01 -3.20
C MET A 175 -21.00 -3.45 -2.73
N LEU A 176 -21.19 -4.37 -3.68
CA LEU A 176 -21.30 -5.80 -3.40
C LEU A 176 -20.05 -6.34 -2.70
N LEU A 177 -18.86 -5.94 -3.16
CA LEU A 177 -17.58 -6.37 -2.58
C LEU A 177 -17.43 -5.88 -1.14
N LYS A 178 -17.83 -4.64 -0.84
CA LYS A 178 -17.87 -4.10 0.53
C LYS A 178 -18.84 -4.86 1.43
N ASP A 179 -20.05 -5.14 0.92
CA ASP A 179 -21.06 -5.88 1.68
C ASP A 179 -20.57 -7.27 2.05
N VAL A 180 -19.94 -7.98 1.10
CA VAL A 180 -19.33 -9.29 1.34
C VAL A 180 -18.18 -9.17 2.34
N ALA A 181 -17.29 -8.19 2.18
CA ALA A 181 -16.16 -8.00 3.06
C ALA A 181 -16.57 -7.72 4.51
N ASN A 182 -17.57 -6.85 4.70
CA ASN A 182 -18.12 -6.53 6.01
C ASN A 182 -18.91 -7.71 6.62
N ALA A 183 -19.61 -8.49 5.81
CA ALA A 183 -20.28 -9.71 6.29
C ALA A 183 -19.26 -10.74 6.80
N ILE A 184 -18.19 -11.01 6.04
CA ILE A 184 -17.11 -11.92 6.44
C ILE A 184 -16.44 -11.40 7.71
N ALA A 185 -16.05 -10.12 7.77
CA ALA A 185 -15.39 -9.53 8.93
C ALA A 185 -16.25 -9.54 10.20
N LYS A 186 -17.58 -9.50 10.06
CA LYS A 186 -18.53 -9.57 11.18
C LYS A 186 -18.75 -11.01 11.66
N ASN A 187 -18.94 -11.93 10.72
CA ASN A 187 -19.37 -13.30 11.04
C ASN A 187 -18.19 -14.24 11.29
N HIS A 188 -17.06 -14.01 10.64
CA HIS A 188 -15.83 -14.80 10.77
C HIS A 188 -14.64 -13.91 11.14
N PRO A 189 -14.58 -13.39 12.38
CA PRO A 189 -13.48 -12.53 12.82
C PRO A 189 -12.12 -13.26 12.90
N GLU A 190 -12.12 -14.60 12.87
CA GLU A 190 -10.92 -15.44 12.80
C GLU A 190 -10.27 -15.44 11.42
N VAL A 191 -11.03 -15.11 10.37
CA VAL A 191 -10.55 -15.11 8.99
C VAL A 191 -9.71 -13.86 8.73
N TYR A 192 -8.52 -14.06 8.19
CA TYR A 192 -7.66 -12.97 7.75
C TYR A 192 -8.13 -12.43 6.40
N LEU A 193 -8.76 -11.26 6.41
CA LEU A 193 -9.33 -10.63 5.23
C LEU A 193 -8.36 -9.63 4.60
N ILE A 194 -7.98 -9.89 3.35
CA ILE A 194 -7.18 -9.01 2.51
C ILE A 194 -8.04 -8.49 1.36
N ILE A 195 -8.05 -7.17 1.15
CA ILE A 195 -8.61 -6.56 -0.06
C ILE A 195 -7.46 -6.08 -0.92
N LEU A 196 -7.34 -6.65 -2.11
CA LEU A 196 -6.31 -6.30 -3.09
C LEU A 196 -6.93 -5.48 -4.22
N LEU A 197 -6.57 -4.20 -4.30
CA LEU A 197 -7.06 -3.28 -5.33
C LEU A 197 -5.96 -3.03 -6.37
N ILE A 198 -6.22 -3.35 -7.63
CA ILE A 198 -5.26 -3.22 -8.75
C ILE A 198 -5.86 -2.34 -9.84
N ASP A 199 -5.09 -1.32 -10.26
CA ASP A 199 -5.45 -0.38 -11.31
C ASP A 199 -6.81 0.28 -11.05
N GLU A 200 -7.02 0.63 -9.77
CA GLU A 200 -8.24 1.27 -9.28
C GLU A 200 -7.98 2.74 -8.92
N ARG A 201 -9.05 3.53 -8.90
CA ARG A 201 -8.97 4.97 -8.61
C ARG A 201 -8.63 5.25 -7.13
N PRO A 202 -7.78 6.26 -6.84
CA PRO A 202 -7.38 6.58 -5.46
C PRO A 202 -8.56 6.86 -4.52
N GLU A 203 -9.60 7.55 -4.99
CA GLU A 203 -10.80 7.84 -4.20
C GLU A 203 -11.54 6.56 -3.79
N GLU A 204 -11.63 5.57 -4.68
CA GLU A 204 -12.28 4.29 -4.41
C GLU A 204 -11.47 3.45 -3.43
N VAL A 205 -10.14 3.50 -3.53
CA VAL A 205 -9.22 2.87 -2.57
C VAL A 205 -9.41 3.46 -1.17
N THR A 206 -9.45 4.78 -1.04
CA THR A 206 -9.63 5.44 0.26
C THR A 206 -10.99 5.15 0.88
N ASP A 207 -12.02 5.06 0.05
CA ASP A 207 -13.37 4.72 0.46
C ASP A 207 -13.45 3.26 0.97
N MET A 208 -12.82 2.31 0.28
CA MET A 208 -12.70 0.92 0.74
C MET A 208 -11.95 0.81 2.07
N ALA A 209 -10.80 1.47 2.18
CA ALA A 209 -9.94 1.43 3.37
C ALA A 209 -10.61 1.98 4.63
N ARG A 210 -11.55 2.91 4.49
CA ARG A 210 -12.32 3.47 5.61
C ARG A 210 -13.59 2.67 5.92
N SER A 211 -14.15 1.98 4.93
CA SER A 211 -15.45 1.33 5.05
C SER A 211 -15.40 -0.11 5.56
N VAL A 212 -14.23 -0.77 5.46
CA VAL A 212 -14.10 -2.20 5.75
C VAL A 212 -12.99 -2.46 6.77
N ARG A 213 -13.27 -3.35 7.73
CA ARG A 213 -12.28 -3.86 8.69
C ARG A 213 -11.47 -5.00 8.05
N ALA A 214 -10.55 -4.65 7.16
CA ALA A 214 -9.67 -5.58 6.47
C ALA A 214 -8.29 -4.96 6.22
N GLU A 215 -7.29 -5.78 5.90
CA GLU A 215 -6.04 -5.28 5.34
C GLU A 215 -6.29 -4.85 3.88
N VAL A 216 -6.22 -3.56 3.59
CA VAL A 216 -6.38 -3.04 2.23
C VAL A 216 -5.00 -2.78 1.61
N VAL A 217 -4.66 -3.56 0.59
CA VAL A 217 -3.44 -3.41 -0.21
C VAL A 217 -3.85 -2.93 -1.60
N SER A 218 -3.24 -1.84 -2.07
CA SER A 218 -3.63 -1.22 -3.34
C SER A 218 -2.44 -0.83 -4.21
N SER A 219 -2.63 -0.92 -5.52
CA SER A 219 -1.77 -0.34 -6.55
C SER A 219 -2.66 0.46 -7.50
N THR A 220 -2.65 1.79 -7.35
CA THR A 220 -3.51 2.72 -8.10
C THR A 220 -3.13 2.78 -9.58
N PHE A 221 -4.05 3.22 -10.45
CA PHE A 221 -3.83 3.28 -11.90
C PHE A 221 -2.63 4.13 -12.37
N ASP A 222 -2.14 5.06 -11.53
CA ASP A 222 -0.96 5.89 -11.82
C ASP A 222 0.36 5.10 -11.80
N GLU A 223 0.34 3.87 -11.31
CA GLU A 223 1.52 3.04 -11.10
C GLU A 223 1.82 2.14 -12.31
N PRO A 224 3.07 1.76 -12.55
CA PRO A 224 3.42 0.91 -13.69
C PRO A 224 2.90 -0.52 -13.52
N ALA A 225 2.65 -1.21 -14.65
CA ALA A 225 2.16 -2.60 -14.68
C ALA A 225 3.04 -3.57 -13.87
N GLU A 226 4.37 -3.38 -13.89
CA GLU A 226 5.32 -4.15 -13.09
C GLU A 226 5.02 -4.07 -11.60
N ARG A 227 4.62 -2.89 -11.10
CA ARG A 227 4.26 -2.69 -9.70
C ARG A 227 2.95 -3.41 -9.35
N HIS A 228 1.97 -3.40 -10.24
CA HIS A 228 0.73 -4.17 -10.04
C HIS A 228 1.01 -5.67 -9.87
N VAL A 229 1.81 -6.24 -10.79
CA VAL A 229 2.21 -7.66 -10.74
C VAL A 229 3.01 -7.97 -9.48
N LYS A 230 3.98 -7.11 -9.13
CA LYS A 230 4.81 -7.29 -7.94
C LYS A 230 4.00 -7.30 -6.65
N ILE A 231 3.08 -6.34 -6.49
CA ILE A 231 2.22 -6.24 -5.30
C ILE A 231 1.30 -7.46 -5.20
N ALA A 232 0.69 -7.87 -6.31
CA ALA A 232 -0.18 -9.06 -6.33
C ALA A 232 0.59 -10.33 -5.92
N ASN A 233 1.81 -10.53 -6.41
CA ASN A 233 2.65 -11.67 -6.03
C ASN A 233 3.02 -11.65 -4.53
N ILE A 234 3.37 -10.48 -3.98
CA ILE A 234 3.69 -10.36 -2.54
C ILE A 234 2.48 -10.72 -1.68
N VAL A 235 1.29 -10.24 -2.06
CA VAL A 235 0.04 -10.56 -1.34
C VAL A 235 -0.29 -12.06 -1.43
N LEU A 236 -0.08 -12.67 -2.61
CA LEU A 236 -0.31 -14.09 -2.79
C LEU A 236 0.64 -14.95 -1.94
N GLU A 237 1.94 -14.62 -1.94
CA GLU A 237 2.92 -15.35 -1.12
C GLU A 237 2.66 -15.16 0.38
N LYS A 238 2.27 -13.96 0.81
CA LYS A 238 1.83 -13.70 2.18
C LYS A 238 0.64 -14.60 2.55
N ALA A 239 -0.37 -14.69 1.70
CA ALA A 239 -1.53 -15.53 1.94
C ALA A 239 -1.18 -17.02 2.03
N LYS A 240 -0.33 -17.54 1.12
CA LYS A 240 0.14 -18.93 1.18
C LYS A 240 0.83 -19.24 2.51
N ARG A 241 1.77 -18.39 2.93
CA ARG A 241 2.49 -18.55 4.21
C ARG A 241 1.54 -18.52 5.41
N MET A 242 0.53 -17.66 5.40
CA MET A 242 -0.48 -17.62 6.47
C MET A 242 -1.32 -18.90 6.52
N VAL A 243 -1.72 -19.44 5.36
CA VAL A 243 -2.44 -20.72 5.26
C VAL A 243 -1.57 -21.89 5.73
N GLU A 244 -0.28 -21.91 5.40
CA GLU A 244 0.68 -22.91 5.91
C GLU A 244 0.79 -22.88 7.44
N CYS A 245 0.61 -21.71 8.06
CA CYS A 245 0.54 -21.57 9.52
C CYS A 245 -0.85 -21.89 10.12
N GLY A 246 -1.81 -22.39 9.32
CA GLY A 246 -3.15 -22.79 9.77
C GLY A 246 -4.16 -21.65 9.90
N HIS A 247 -3.92 -20.49 9.28
CA HIS A 247 -4.89 -19.40 9.25
C HIS A 247 -5.84 -19.53 8.05
N ASP A 248 -7.11 -19.23 8.26
CA ASP A 248 -8.06 -19.05 7.16
C ASP A 248 -7.85 -17.66 6.53
N VAL A 249 -7.61 -17.61 5.22
CA VAL A 249 -7.30 -16.37 4.50
C VAL A 249 -8.30 -16.16 3.36
N VAL A 250 -8.83 -14.95 3.25
CA VAL A 250 -9.68 -14.52 2.14
C VAL A 250 -9.05 -13.34 1.44
N ILE A 251 -8.91 -13.43 0.12
CA ILE A 251 -8.48 -12.31 -0.74
C ILE A 251 -9.65 -11.87 -1.59
N LEU A 252 -10.08 -10.61 -1.43
CA LEU A 252 -11.01 -9.95 -2.33
C LEU A 252 -10.23 -9.09 -3.31
N LEU A 253 -10.09 -9.60 -4.54
CA LEU A 253 -9.32 -8.94 -5.61
C LEU A 253 -10.23 -8.11 -6.51
N ASP A 254 -9.99 -6.80 -6.58
CA ASP A 254 -10.60 -5.90 -7.54
C ASP A 254 -9.53 -5.21 -8.41
N SER A 255 -9.27 -5.60 -9.66
CA SER A 255 -9.88 -6.73 -10.37
C SER A 255 -8.87 -7.62 -11.08
N ILE A 256 -9.23 -8.90 -11.20
CA ILE A 256 -8.46 -9.90 -11.93
C ILE A 256 -8.27 -9.54 -13.41
N THR A 257 -9.24 -8.85 -14.03
CA THR A 257 -9.13 -8.41 -15.43
C THR A 257 -8.05 -7.36 -15.62
N ARG A 258 -7.87 -6.44 -14.67
CA ARG A 258 -6.78 -5.45 -14.70
C ARG A 258 -5.44 -6.10 -14.43
N LEU A 259 -5.39 -6.99 -13.45
CA LEU A 259 -4.18 -7.76 -13.16
C LEU A 259 -3.71 -8.56 -14.38
N ALA A 260 -4.62 -9.24 -15.09
CA ALA A 260 -4.29 -9.97 -16.33
C ALA A 260 -3.70 -9.04 -17.42
N ARG A 261 -4.24 -7.83 -17.58
CA ARG A 261 -3.66 -6.84 -18.52
C ARG A 261 -2.25 -6.41 -18.11
N ALA A 262 -2.01 -6.26 -16.81
CA ALA A 262 -0.68 -5.95 -16.31
C ALA A 262 0.30 -7.09 -16.62
N TYR A 263 -0.08 -8.35 -16.39
CA TYR A 263 0.73 -9.51 -16.78
C TYR A 263 1.01 -9.56 -18.30
N ASN A 264 0.00 -9.29 -19.14
CA ASN A 264 0.19 -9.22 -20.60
C ASN A 264 1.19 -8.14 -21.02
N THR A 265 1.27 -7.04 -20.27
CA THR A 265 2.16 -5.93 -20.60
C THR A 265 3.60 -6.20 -20.16
N VAL A 266 3.77 -6.92 -19.05
CA VAL A 266 5.09 -7.23 -18.45
C VAL A 266 5.70 -8.50 -19.04
N ALA A 267 4.89 -9.41 -19.58
CA ALA A 267 5.37 -10.63 -20.18
C ALA A 267 6.28 -10.34 -21.40
N PRO A 268 7.42 -11.06 -21.53
CA PRO A 268 8.24 -10.97 -22.72
C PRO A 268 7.44 -11.46 -23.93
N ALA A 269 7.53 -10.74 -25.04
CA ALA A 269 6.75 -11.05 -26.24
C ALA A 269 7.10 -12.46 -26.77
N SER A 270 6.14 -13.37 -26.77
CA SER A 270 6.34 -14.74 -27.28
C SER A 270 6.34 -14.83 -28.81
N GLY A 271 6.02 -13.72 -29.49
CA GLY A 271 5.81 -13.66 -30.94
C GLY A 271 4.49 -14.29 -31.40
N LYS A 272 3.68 -14.86 -30.49
CA LYS A 272 2.37 -15.44 -30.77
C LYS A 272 1.30 -14.68 -29.99
N ILE A 273 0.51 -13.88 -30.71
CA ILE A 273 -0.56 -13.07 -30.13
C ILE A 273 -1.89 -13.75 -30.43
N LEU A 274 -2.69 -14.02 -29.39
CA LEU A 274 -4.05 -14.55 -29.50
C LEU A 274 -5.04 -13.44 -29.91
N SER A 275 -6.23 -13.85 -30.36
CA SER A 275 -7.31 -12.90 -30.65
C SER A 275 -7.63 -12.07 -29.39
N GLY A 276 -7.67 -10.75 -29.54
CA GLY A 276 -7.84 -9.81 -28.42
C GLY A 276 -6.53 -9.25 -27.84
N GLY A 277 -5.38 -9.53 -28.45
CA GLY A 277 -4.10 -8.90 -28.07
C GLY A 277 -3.49 -9.46 -26.79
N VAL A 278 -3.83 -10.70 -26.44
CA VAL A 278 -3.30 -11.42 -25.28
C VAL A 278 -2.13 -12.29 -25.76
N ASP A 279 -1.01 -12.28 -25.04
CA ASP A 279 0.12 -13.14 -25.36
C ASP A 279 -0.24 -14.61 -25.05
N ALA A 280 0.11 -15.54 -25.95
CA ALA A 280 -0.18 -16.96 -25.82
C ALA A 280 0.49 -17.62 -24.58
N MET A 281 1.51 -16.99 -23.98
CA MET A 281 2.14 -17.49 -22.76
C MET A 281 1.30 -17.32 -21.48
N LEU A 282 0.20 -16.56 -21.53
CA LEU A 282 -0.63 -16.20 -20.36
C LEU A 282 -1.93 -17.01 -20.25
N THR A 283 -2.17 -17.89 -21.21
CA THR A 283 -3.24 -18.90 -21.22
C THR A 283 -2.68 -20.27 -20.87
#